data_AF-A0A0C2VBC4-F1
#
_entry.id   AF-A0A0C2VBC4-F1
#
_cell.length_a   1.000
_cell.length_b   1.000
_cell.length_c   1.000
_cell.angle_alpha   90.00
_cell.angle_beta   90.00
_cell.angle_gamma   90.00
#
_symmetry.space_group_name_H-M   'P 1'
#
loop_
_entity.id
_entity.type
_entity.pdbx_description
1 polymer ?
#
loop_
_entity_poly.entity_id
_entity_poly.type
_entity_poly.pdbx_seq_one_letter_code
_entity_poly.pdbx_strand_id
1 'polypeptide(L)'
;MDKNLALGHLGKAIASHIKWVEDIKRIIDGEDVESVEVNATECGFGAWFLDEGQKLSAIKTVPKDSMDLINTLHNKVHDVYLNIHAIYFDVEKKSLLKRLMQRKKKIEPKEVETAKAYFKELEKISFDLLEELRRLERRAYAFPESDFQLL
;
A
#
# COMPACT_ATOMS: atom_id res chain seq x y z
N MET A 1 23.40 7.06 -5.95
CA MET A 1 22.44 6.51 -6.93
C MET A 1 22.26 7.50 -8.08
N ASP A 2 21.98 7.07 -9.31
CA ASP A 2 21.61 7.97 -10.43
C ASP A 2 20.20 8.56 -10.22
N LYS A 3 19.99 9.85 -10.50
CA LYS A 3 18.70 10.52 -10.30
C LYS A 3 17.56 9.90 -11.11
N ASN A 4 17.80 9.57 -12.38
CA ASN A 4 16.76 8.99 -13.23
C ASN A 4 16.39 7.59 -12.73
N LEU A 5 17.38 6.84 -12.23
CA LEU A 5 17.14 5.56 -11.58
C LEU A 5 16.26 5.73 -10.33
N ALA A 6 16.60 6.68 -9.45
CA ALA A 6 15.85 6.98 -8.24
C ALA A 6 14.39 7.38 -8.53
N LEU A 7 14.19 8.28 -9.49
CA LEU A 7 12.86 8.72 -9.94
C LEU A 7 12.09 7.56 -10.60
N GLY A 8 12.77 6.73 -11.39
CA GLY A 8 12.19 5.54 -11.98
C GLY A 8 11.70 4.53 -10.93
N HIS A 9 12.47 4.33 -9.86
CA HIS A 9 12.10 3.45 -8.75
C HIS A 9 10.92 4.02 -7.94
N LEU A 10 10.92 5.33 -7.66
CA LEU A 10 9.78 6.01 -7.05
C LEU A 10 8.50 5.86 -7.90
N GLY A 11 8.60 6.06 -9.22
CA GLY A 11 7.47 5.88 -10.13
C GLY A 11 6.93 4.45 -10.14
N LYS A 12 7.82 3.44 -10.12
CA LYS A 12 7.43 2.02 -10.00
C LYS A 12 6.74 1.74 -8.66
N ALA A 13 7.21 2.32 -7.56
CA ALA A 13 6.60 2.15 -6.25
C ALA A 13 5.18 2.75 -6.20
N ILE A 14 4.99 3.95 -6.77
CA ILE A 14 3.67 4.58 -6.91
C ILE A 14 2.73 3.69 -7.73
N ALA A 15 3.19 3.18 -8.88
CA ALA A 15 2.39 2.28 -9.71
C ALA A 15 2.05 0.96 -9.00
N SER A 16 2.99 0.42 -8.23
CA SER A 16 2.77 -0.79 -7.43
C SER A 16 1.69 -0.59 -6.37
N HIS A 17 1.69 0.56 -5.68
CA HIS A 17 0.66 0.88 -4.69
C HIS A 17 -0.72 1.03 -5.33
N ILE A 18 -0.81 1.73 -6.46
CA ILE A 18 -2.08 1.90 -7.21
C ILE A 18 -2.64 0.53 -7.59
N LYS A 19 -1.80 -0.34 -8.17
CA LYS A 19 -2.20 -1.70 -8.54
C LYS A 19 -2.68 -2.50 -7.32
N TRP A 20 -1.99 -2.40 -6.19
CA TRP A 20 -2.38 -3.08 -4.95
C TRP A 20 -3.78 -2.64 -4.48
N VAL A 21 -4.12 -1.35 -4.56
CA VAL A 21 -5.47 -0.84 -4.25
C VAL A 21 -6.52 -1.31 -5.26
N GLU A 22 -6.17 -1.35 -6.56
CA GLU A 22 -7.05 -1.88 -7.61
C GLU A 22 -7.37 -3.36 -7.39
N ASP A 23 -6.37 -4.17 -7.02
CA ASP A 23 -6.56 -5.60 -6.74
C ASP A 23 -7.47 -5.83 -5.53
N ILE A 24 -7.43 -4.98 -4.49
CA ILE A 24 -8.40 -5.01 -3.38
C ILE A 24 -9.82 -4.74 -3.87
N LYS A 25 -10.00 -3.77 -4.77
CA LYS A 25 -11.31 -3.48 -5.35
C LYS A 25 -11.87 -4.69 -6.09
N ARG A 26 -11.03 -5.36 -6.88
CA ARG A 26 -11.38 -6.57 -7.64
C ARG A 26 -11.80 -7.72 -6.71
N ILE A 27 -11.12 -7.90 -5.57
CA ILE A 27 -11.53 -8.84 -4.52
C ILE A 27 -12.95 -8.51 -4.03
N ILE A 28 -13.23 -7.23 -3.74
CA ILE A 28 -14.54 -6.78 -3.24
C ILE A 28 -15.65 -6.94 -4.27
N ASP A 29 -15.32 -6.75 -5.54
CA ASP A 29 -16.25 -6.93 -6.67
C ASP A 29 -16.44 -8.41 -7.04
N GLY A 30 -15.74 -9.33 -6.35
CA GLY A 30 -15.92 -10.78 -6.46
C GLY A 30 -15.14 -11.42 -7.61
N GLU A 31 -14.13 -10.73 -8.15
CA GLU A 31 -13.21 -11.33 -9.12
C GLU A 31 -12.34 -12.41 -8.46
N ASP A 32 -11.98 -13.44 -9.22
CA ASP A 32 -11.09 -14.53 -8.78
C ASP A 32 -9.63 -14.06 -8.88
N VAL A 33 -9.25 -13.18 -7.95
CA VAL A 33 -7.88 -12.69 -7.74
C VAL A 33 -7.31 -13.23 -6.44
N GLU A 34 -6.01 -13.51 -6.44
CA GLU A 34 -5.29 -13.87 -5.21
C GLU A 34 -5.34 -12.72 -4.20
N SER A 35 -5.26 -13.06 -2.91
CA SER A 35 -5.17 -12.06 -1.85
C SER A 35 -3.91 -11.23 -2.03
N VAL A 36 -4.01 -9.90 -1.91
CA VAL A 36 -2.83 -9.02 -1.86
C VAL A 36 -2.14 -9.10 -0.51
N GLU A 37 -0.88 -8.67 -0.44
CA GLU A 37 -0.04 -8.75 0.75
C GLU A 37 -0.67 -7.99 1.92
N VAL A 38 -0.79 -8.68 3.06
CA VAL A 38 -1.36 -8.13 4.30
C VAL A 38 -0.34 -7.27 5.03
N ASN A 39 0.92 -7.73 5.09
CA ASN A 39 1.99 -7.01 5.74
C ASN A 39 2.39 -5.81 4.88
N ALA A 40 2.31 -4.61 5.46
CA ALA A 40 2.71 -3.37 4.80
C ALA A 40 4.12 -3.44 4.21
N THR A 41 5.04 -4.13 4.87
CA THR A 41 6.45 -4.20 4.45
C THR A 41 6.72 -5.16 3.29
N GLU A 42 5.74 -6.02 2.96
CA GLU A 42 5.89 -7.06 1.94
C GLU A 42 5.26 -6.66 0.60
N CYS A 43 4.39 -5.65 0.57
CA CYS A 43 3.84 -5.13 -0.67
C CYS A 43 4.94 -4.42 -1.48
N GLY A 44 4.79 -4.34 -2.81
CA GLY A 44 5.82 -3.77 -3.69
C GLY A 44 6.21 -2.33 -3.34
N PHE A 45 5.27 -1.53 -2.83
CA PHE A 45 5.57 -0.20 -2.29
C PHE A 45 6.35 -0.26 -0.97
N GLY A 46 5.92 -1.08 -0.01
CA GLY A 46 6.55 -1.18 1.30
C GLY A 46 7.98 -1.73 1.24
N ALA A 47 8.21 -2.73 0.40
CA ALA A 47 9.55 -3.28 0.16
C ALA A 47 10.49 -2.21 -0.40
N TRP A 48 10.02 -1.43 -1.39
CA TRP A 48 10.77 -0.28 -1.89
C TRP A 48 11.00 0.77 -0.81
N PHE A 49 9.97 1.10 -0.02
CA PHE A 49 10.04 2.14 0.99
C PHE A 49 11.11 1.83 2.04
N LEU A 50 11.15 0.59 2.55
CA LEU A 50 12.13 0.18 3.55
C LEU A 50 13.58 0.17 3.05
N ASP A 51 13.81 -0.11 1.77
CA ASP A 51 15.15 -0.11 1.20
C ASP A 51 15.51 1.25 0.60
N GLU A 52 15.10 1.50 -0.65
CA GLU A 52 15.54 2.67 -1.40
C GLU A 52 14.77 3.94 -1.04
N GLY A 53 13.49 3.82 -0.71
CA GLY A 53 12.63 4.97 -0.42
C GLY A 53 13.14 5.78 0.77
N GLN A 54 13.54 5.11 1.85
CA GLN A 54 14.11 5.77 3.03
C GLN A 54 15.43 6.51 2.74
N LYS A 55 16.21 6.09 1.73
CA LYS A 55 17.46 6.78 1.37
C LYS A 55 17.18 8.20 0.90
N LEU A 56 16.02 8.48 0.30
CA LEU A 56 15.63 9.84 -0.10
C LEU A 56 15.59 10.83 1.08
N SER A 57 15.43 10.35 2.31
CA SER A 57 15.51 11.19 3.52
C SER A 57 16.90 11.81 3.77
N ALA A 58 17.96 11.24 3.18
CA ALA A 58 19.32 11.78 3.28
C ALA A 58 19.53 13.02 2.40
N ILE A 59 18.64 13.28 1.44
CA ILE A 59 18.66 14.52 0.67
C ILE A 59 18.18 15.65 1.59
N LYS A 60 19.08 16.61 1.88
CA LYS A 60 18.84 17.70 2.86
C LYS A 60 17.57 18.50 2.64
N THR A 61 17.11 18.60 1.40
CA THR A 61 15.93 19.36 0.99
C THR A 61 14.63 18.58 1.08
N VAL A 62 14.69 17.26 1.35
CA VAL A 62 13.51 16.45 1.68
C VAL A 62 13.13 16.72 3.13
N PRO A 63 11.94 17.28 3.40
CA PRO A 63 11.46 17.46 4.76
C PRO A 63 11.29 16.11 5.42
N LYS A 64 11.86 15.94 6.62
CA LYS A 64 11.74 14.72 7.41
C LYS A 64 10.27 14.30 7.59
N ASP A 65 9.41 15.27 7.87
CA ASP A 65 7.98 15.06 8.07
C ASP A 65 7.29 14.45 6.84
N SER A 66 7.82 14.64 5.62
CA SER A 66 7.26 14.01 4.42
C SER A 66 7.43 12.49 4.45
N MET A 67 8.58 11.98 4.88
CA MET A 67 8.83 10.53 4.94
C MET A 67 8.03 9.88 6.07
N ASP A 68 7.95 10.54 7.22
CA ASP A 68 7.14 10.08 8.36
C ASP A 68 5.65 10.05 8.00
N LEU A 69 5.16 11.05 7.26
CA LEU A 69 3.78 11.09 6.78
C LEU A 69 3.49 9.99 5.76
N ILE A 70 4.38 9.75 4.79
CA ILE A 70 4.27 8.65 3.83
C ILE A 70 4.15 7.31 4.56
N ASN A 71 5.06 7.04 5.50
CA ASN A 71 5.02 5.81 6.29
C ASN A 71 3.72 5.68 7.09
N THR A 72 3.27 6.77 7.71
CA THR A 72 2.04 6.80 8.50
C THR A 72 0.81 6.50 7.65
N LEU A 73 0.68 7.14 6.48
CA LEU A 73 -0.45 6.94 5.57
C LEU A 73 -0.44 5.53 5.00
N HIS A 74 0.73 5.01 4.62
CA HIS A 74 0.86 3.65 4.11
C HIS A 74 0.44 2.59 5.14
N ASN A 75 0.90 2.70 6.40
CA ASN A 75 0.46 1.78 7.45
C ASN A 75 -1.05 1.88 7.71
N LYS A 76 -1.62 3.09 7.70
CA LYS A 76 -3.08 3.27 7.84
C LYS A 76 -3.88 2.60 6.71
N VAL A 77 -3.38 2.65 5.46
CA VAL A 77 -4.01 1.93 4.33
C VAL A 77 -4.06 0.42 4.63
N HIS A 78 -2.96 -0.15 5.10
CA HIS A 78 -2.90 -1.57 5.48
C HIS A 78 -3.77 -1.91 6.69
N ASP A 79 -3.84 -1.03 7.70
CA ASP A 79 -4.71 -1.21 8.86
C ASP A 79 -6.19 -1.30 8.46
N VAL A 80 -6.64 -0.45 7.52
CA VAL A 80 -8.00 -0.53 6.98
C VAL A 80 -8.20 -1.81 6.16
N TYR A 81 -7.21 -2.19 5.35
CA TYR A 81 -7.26 -3.42 4.55
C TYR A 81 -7.41 -4.67 5.42
N LEU A 82 -6.84 -4.73 6.63
CA LEU A 82 -7.04 -5.86 7.54
C LEU A 82 -8.53 -6.16 7.82
N ASN A 83 -9.37 -5.13 7.88
CA ASN A 83 -10.81 -5.31 8.07
C ASN A 83 -11.47 -5.94 6.84
N ILE A 84 -11.04 -5.56 5.63
CA ILE A 84 -11.50 -6.15 4.36
C ILE A 84 -11.00 -7.59 4.27
N HIS A 85 -9.71 -7.83 4.51
CA HIS A 85 -9.11 -9.15 4.48
C HIS A 85 -9.81 -10.13 5.42
N ALA A 86 -10.17 -9.70 6.63
CA ALA A 86 -10.92 -10.53 7.58
C ALA A 86 -12.31 -10.98 7.05
N ILE A 87 -12.95 -10.17 6.22
CA ILE A 87 -14.26 -10.51 5.61
C ILE A 87 -14.10 -11.60 4.55
N TYR A 88 -13.10 -11.45 3.67
CA TYR A 88 -12.93 -12.29 2.47
C TYR A 88 -12.07 -13.54 2.70
N PHE A 89 -11.10 -13.48 3.61
CA PHE A 89 -10.08 -14.53 3.78
C PHE A 89 -10.03 -15.16 5.18
N ASP A 90 -10.91 -14.74 6.09
CA ASP A 90 -11.21 -15.39 7.39
C ASP A 90 -9.95 -15.96 8.09
N VAL A 91 -9.17 -15.11 8.75
CA VAL A 91 -8.01 -15.55 9.53
C VAL A 91 -8.51 -16.37 10.73
N GLU A 92 -8.46 -17.70 10.58
CA GLU A 92 -8.90 -18.69 11.56
C GLU A 92 -8.43 -18.35 12.99
N LYS A 93 -9.36 -17.92 13.85
CA LYS A 93 -9.19 -18.03 15.32
C LYS A 93 -10.30 -18.80 16.03
N LYS A 94 -11.26 -19.39 15.31
CA LYS A 94 -12.42 -20.07 15.94
C LYS A 94 -12.70 -21.50 15.48
N SER A 95 -11.84 -22.17 14.69
CA SER A 95 -12.26 -23.41 14.01
C SER A 95 -11.25 -24.56 13.99
N LEU A 96 -10.59 -24.82 15.11
CA LEU A 96 -9.96 -26.14 15.35
C LEU A 96 -10.97 -27.32 15.24
N LEU A 97 -12.28 -27.06 15.19
CA LEU A 97 -13.34 -28.07 15.02
C LEU A 97 -13.88 -28.24 13.58
N LYS A 98 -13.46 -27.44 12.59
CA LYS A 98 -14.14 -27.35 11.27
C LYS A 98 -13.36 -27.94 10.10
N ARG A 99 -12.30 -28.70 10.38
CA ARG A 99 -11.34 -29.29 9.43
C ARG A 99 -11.91 -30.35 8.45
N LEU A 100 -13.18 -30.26 8.06
CA LEU A 100 -13.80 -31.21 7.13
C LEU A 100 -14.64 -30.58 6.00
N MET A 101 -14.75 -29.25 5.88
CA MET A 101 -15.39 -28.65 4.71
C MET A 101 -14.66 -27.39 4.23
N GLN A 102 -13.80 -27.55 3.24
CA GLN A 102 -13.28 -26.47 2.38
C GLN A 102 -14.38 -25.92 1.47
N ARG A 103 -15.47 -25.40 2.04
CA ARG A 103 -16.41 -24.57 1.29
C ARG A 103 -15.94 -23.12 1.41
N LYS A 104 -15.57 -22.49 0.29
CA LYS A 104 -15.35 -21.04 0.19
C LYS A 104 -16.45 -20.34 1.01
N LYS A 105 -16.08 -19.51 2.00
CA LYS A 105 -17.03 -18.78 2.85
C LYS A 105 -18.01 -18.05 1.93
N LYS A 106 -19.32 -18.30 2.11
CA LYS A 106 -20.33 -17.52 1.41
C LYS A 106 -20.38 -16.15 2.08
N ILE A 107 -20.02 -15.10 1.34
CA ILE A 107 -20.04 -13.72 1.83
C ILE A 107 -21.47 -13.20 1.72
N GLU A 108 -22.00 -12.67 2.82
CA GLU A 108 -23.35 -12.12 2.87
C GLU A 108 -23.40 -10.70 2.28
N PRO A 109 -24.52 -10.24 1.69
CA PRO A 109 -24.62 -8.90 1.10
C PRO A 109 -24.23 -7.75 2.05
N LYS A 110 -24.53 -7.90 3.34
CA LYS A 110 -24.15 -6.93 4.39
C LYS A 110 -22.63 -6.88 4.63
N GLU A 111 -21.94 -8.02 4.51
CA GLU A 111 -20.49 -8.08 4.61
C GLU A 111 -19.84 -7.38 3.40
N VAL A 112 -20.41 -7.53 2.21
CA VAL A 112 -19.97 -6.79 1.00
C VAL A 112 -20.16 -5.28 1.18
N GLU A 113 -21.31 -4.84 1.69
CA GLU A 113 -21.55 -3.42 1.97
C GLU A 113 -20.54 -2.86 2.98
N THR A 114 -20.24 -3.63 4.03
CA THR A 114 -19.26 -3.28 5.05
C THR A 114 -17.85 -3.17 4.45
N ALA A 115 -17.45 -4.13 3.61
CA ALA A 115 -16.18 -4.09 2.90
C ALA A 115 -16.07 -2.87 1.97
N LYS A 116 -17.15 -2.52 1.26
CA LYS A 116 -17.21 -1.31 0.44
C LYS A 116 -17.07 -0.04 1.26
N ALA A 117 -17.59 -0.01 2.49
CA ALA A 117 -17.40 1.13 3.39
C ALA A 117 -15.93 1.27 3.82
N TYR A 118 -15.27 0.17 4.22
CA TYR A 118 -13.83 0.17 4.51
C TYR A 118 -13.01 0.55 3.29
N PHE A 119 -13.37 0.08 2.10
CA PHE A 119 -12.66 0.42 0.88
C PHE A 119 -12.72 1.92 0.56
N LYS A 120 -13.85 2.58 0.78
CA LYS A 120 -13.94 4.05 0.63
C LYS A 120 -12.99 4.79 1.57
N GLU A 121 -12.84 4.32 2.80
CA GLU A 121 -11.87 4.87 3.75
C GLU A 121 -10.42 4.63 3.28
N LEU A 122 -10.13 3.40 2.83
CA LEU A 122 -8.85 3.01 2.27
C LEU A 122 -8.48 3.88 1.05
N GLU A 123 -9.40 4.08 0.11
CA GLU A 123 -9.22 4.92 -1.08
C GLU A 123 -8.88 6.36 -0.69
N LYS A 124 -9.53 6.91 0.34
CA LYS A 124 -9.25 8.26 0.82
C LYS A 124 -7.83 8.39 1.38
N ILE A 125 -7.41 7.46 2.24
CA ILE A 125 -6.07 7.47 2.81
C ILE A 125 -5.02 7.21 1.71
N SER A 126 -5.32 6.34 0.77
CA SER A 126 -4.47 6.06 -0.39
C SER A 126 -4.33 7.29 -1.29
N PHE A 127 -5.39 8.08 -1.47
CA PHE A 127 -5.30 9.35 -2.18
C PHE A 127 -4.33 10.31 -1.50
N ASP A 128 -4.44 10.49 -0.17
CA ASP A 128 -3.54 11.34 0.60
C ASP A 128 -2.07 10.85 0.48
N LEU A 129 -1.83 9.53 0.53
CA LEU A 129 -0.51 8.94 0.33
C LEU A 129 0.06 9.27 -1.06
N LEU A 130 -0.75 9.11 -2.10
CA LEU A 130 -0.34 9.40 -3.48
C LEU A 130 -0.06 10.90 -3.69
N GLU A 131 -0.80 11.78 -3.04
CA GLU A 131 -0.50 13.22 -3.08
C GLU A 131 0.88 13.52 -2.49
N GLU A 132 1.21 12.94 -1.34
CA GLU A 132 2.51 13.12 -0.70
C GLU A 132 3.66 12.51 -1.50
N LEU A 133 3.46 11.32 -2.09
CA LEU A 133 4.44 10.71 -2.99
C LEU A 133 4.67 11.55 -4.25
N ARG A 134 3.62 12.11 -4.85
CA ARG A 134 3.75 13.01 -6.01
C ARG A 134 4.40 14.34 -5.63
N ARG A 135 4.19 14.84 -4.41
CA ARG A 135 4.93 16.01 -3.88
C ARG A 135 6.40 15.68 -3.73
N LEU A 136 6.74 14.50 -3.22
CA LEU A 136 8.12 14.03 -3.14
C LEU A 136 8.75 13.90 -4.54
N GLU A 137 8.05 13.29 -5.49
CA GLU A 137 8.49 13.11 -6.87
C GLU A 137 8.79 14.46 -7.54
N ARG A 138 7.87 15.42 -7.48
CA ARG A 138 8.09 16.77 -8.05
C ARG A 138 9.29 17.48 -7.43
N ARG A 139 9.50 17.33 -6.12
CA ARG A 139 10.68 17.86 -5.42
C ARG A 139 11.96 17.18 -5.91
N ALA A 140 11.96 15.86 -5.97
CA ALA A 140 13.08 15.06 -6.46
C ALA A 140 13.47 15.42 -7.91
N TYR A 141 12.50 15.71 -8.78
CA TYR A 141 12.76 16.22 -10.13
C TYR A 141 13.50 17.57 -10.13
N ALA A 142 13.21 18.45 -9.17
CA ALA A 142 13.85 19.78 -9.07
C ALA A 142 15.25 19.75 -8.44
N PHE A 143 15.64 18.65 -7.79
CA PHE A 143 16.94 18.53 -7.12
C PHE A 143 18.08 18.29 -8.14
N PRO A 144 19.28 18.82 -7.88
CA PRO A 144 20.45 18.56 -8.71
C PRO A 144 20.90 17.09 -8.62
N GLU A 145 21.57 16.59 -9.67
CA GLU A 145 22.11 15.22 -9.71
C GLU A 145 23.02 14.91 -8.51
N SER A 146 23.79 15.90 -8.06
CA SER A 146 24.71 15.79 -6.93
C SER A 146 24.03 15.32 -5.64
N ASP A 147 22.75 15.63 -5.44
CA ASP A 147 22.02 15.23 -4.24
C ASP A 147 21.73 13.71 -4.24
N PHE A 148 21.61 13.10 -5.41
CA PHE A 148 21.36 11.66 -5.56
C PHE A 148 22.65 10.83 -5.54
N GLN A 149 23.78 11.43 -5.91
CA GLN A 149 25.10 10.77 -5.82
C GLN A 149 25.52 10.49 -4.37
N LEU A 150 24.91 11.16 -3.40
CA LEU A 150 25.12 10.95 -1.97
C LEU A 150 24.28 9.80 -1.37
N LEU A 151 23.38 9.21 -2.17
CA LEU A 151 22.52 8.07 -1.81
C LEU A 151 23.13 6.73 -2.18
#